data_AF-A0A661CRN0-F1
#
_entry.id   AF-A0A661CRN0-F1
#
_cell.length_a   1.000
_cell.length_b   1.000
_cell.length_c   1.000
_cell.angle_alpha   90.00
_cell.angle_beta   90.00
_cell.angle_gamma   90.00
#
_symmetry.space_group_name_H-M   'P 1'
#
loop_
_entity.id
_entity.type
_entity.pdbx_description
1 polymer ?
#
loop_
_entity_poly.entity_id
_entity_poly.type
_entity_poly.pdbx_seq_one_letter_code
_entity_poly.pdbx_strand_id
1 'polypeptide(L)'
;MYIETSKRSLIKGVSWRFVATTTTIIIVYVFFGRLDLAIAAGVLETFAKIFLYFFHERIWQRIKFGRQRIDPFNLWFTGLPLSGKTTLADAVFSELKKSDIPLERIDSKDIRDVIPNVGFEREERHRHLTRVGHLIKTLQNNSVSSIASFVSPYKESRQVINDMTNNYVEVYVKTSLETCKQRDYKGVYQKALSGELKNFTGISDVYDNPESPHIIIDTDTQSIEQATATIVQFVKKHYMP
;
A
#
# COMPACT_ATOMS: atom_id res chain seq x y z
N MET A 1 0.04 -9.46 -6.87
CA MET A 1 0.06 -10.68 -6.05
C MET A 1 -0.31 -11.83 -6.92
N TYR A 2 0.64 -12.71 -7.25
CA TYR A 2 0.26 -13.99 -7.84
C TYR A 2 -0.44 -14.80 -6.76
N ILE A 3 -1.76 -14.76 -6.78
CA ILE A 3 -2.58 -15.56 -5.87
C ILE A 3 -2.48 -17.00 -6.35
N GLU A 4 -2.04 -17.91 -5.48
CA GLU A 4 -2.28 -19.32 -5.70
C GLU A 4 -3.79 -19.56 -5.74
N THR A 5 -4.33 -19.82 -6.93
CA THR A 5 -5.74 -20.12 -7.09
C THR A 5 -6.02 -21.52 -6.56
N SER A 6 -7.17 -21.71 -5.90
CA SER A 6 -7.56 -23.02 -5.35
C SER A 6 -7.52 -24.14 -6.40
N LYS A 7 -7.82 -23.81 -7.67
CA LYS A 7 -7.71 -24.74 -8.81
C LYS A 7 -6.27 -25.16 -9.08
N ARG A 8 -5.33 -24.21 -9.10
CA ARG A 8 -3.90 -24.51 -9.36
C ARG A 8 -3.31 -25.34 -8.24
N SER A 9 -3.59 -25.00 -6.98
CA SER A 9 -3.09 -25.76 -5.82
C SER A 9 -3.71 -27.16 -5.77
N LEU A 10 -4.99 -27.32 -6.12
CA LEU A 10 -5.63 -28.63 -6.28
C LEU A 10 -4.95 -29.47 -7.36
N ILE A 11 -4.72 -28.91 -8.55
CA ILE A 11 -4.06 -29.61 -9.67
C ILE A 11 -2.62 -30.01 -9.31
N LYS A 12 -1.84 -29.12 -8.69
CA LYS A 12 -0.50 -29.45 -8.17
C LYS A 12 -0.56 -30.59 -7.14
N GLY A 13 -1.53 -30.54 -6.23
CA GLY A 13 -1.72 -31.59 -5.23
C GLY A 13 -2.09 -32.95 -5.83
N VAL A 14 -3.01 -32.98 -6.80
CA VAL A 14 -3.44 -34.21 -7.47
C VAL A 14 -2.31 -34.80 -8.33
N SER A 15 -1.62 -33.96 -9.13
CA SER A 15 -0.52 -34.40 -9.98
C SER A 15 0.65 -34.98 -9.16
N TRP A 16 1.06 -34.32 -8.09
CA TRP A 16 2.10 -34.84 -7.20
C TRP A 16 1.71 -36.14 -6.53
N ARG A 17 0.45 -36.27 -6.07
CA ARG A 17 -0.04 -37.51 -5.45
C ARG A 17 -0.08 -38.67 -6.42
N PHE A 18 -0.46 -38.44 -7.68
CA PHE A 18 -0.44 -39.47 -8.70
C PHE A 18 0.98 -40.02 -8.92
N VAL A 19 1.98 -39.12 -9.05
CA VAL A 19 3.39 -39.50 -9.18
C VAL A 19 3.86 -40.29 -7.95
N ALA A 20 3.64 -39.75 -6.74
CA ALA A 20 4.08 -40.38 -5.49
C ALA A 20 3.47 -41.77 -5.27
N THR A 21 2.16 -41.93 -5.53
CA THR A 21 1.46 -43.21 -5.38
C THR A 21 1.97 -44.25 -6.37
N THR A 22 2.21 -43.85 -7.61
CA THR A 22 2.77 -44.71 -8.65
C THR A 22 4.17 -45.20 -8.26
N THR A 23 5.00 -44.32 -7.71
CA THR A 23 6.32 -44.68 -7.20
C THR A 23 6.23 -45.73 -6.08
N THR A 24 5.35 -45.55 -5.09
CA THR A 24 5.16 -46.54 -4.02
C THR A 24 4.70 -47.88 -4.56
N ILE A 25 3.72 -47.90 -5.48
CA ILE A 25 3.23 -49.14 -6.10
C ILE A 25 4.38 -49.87 -6.80
N ILE A 26 5.21 -49.16 -7.57
CA ILE A 26 6.37 -49.76 -8.26
C ILE A 26 7.36 -50.34 -7.26
N ILE A 27 7.72 -49.59 -6.20
CA ILE A 27 8.67 -50.06 -5.19
C ILE A 27 8.14 -51.32 -4.49
N VAL A 28 6.90 -51.29 -3.99
CA VAL A 28 6.31 -52.43 -3.29
C VAL A 28 6.19 -53.64 -4.23
N TYR A 29 5.84 -53.42 -5.50
CA TYR A 29 5.79 -54.50 -6.48
C TYR A 29 7.16 -55.14 -6.73
N VAL A 30 8.22 -54.33 -6.88
CA VAL A 30 9.60 -54.83 -7.09
C VAL A 30 10.09 -55.68 -5.91
N PHE A 31 9.76 -55.30 -4.66
CA PHE A 31 10.22 -56.02 -3.47
C PHE A 31 9.42 -57.28 -3.15
N PHE A 32 8.10 -57.26 -3.36
CA PHE A 32 7.21 -58.34 -2.91
C PHE A 32 6.65 -59.19 -4.04
N GLY A 33 6.83 -58.80 -5.31
CA GLY A 33 6.33 -59.50 -6.49
C GLY A 33 4.79 -59.57 -6.58
N ARG A 34 4.09 -58.82 -5.73
CA ARG A 34 2.64 -58.91 -5.50
C ARG A 34 1.95 -57.59 -5.78
N LEU A 35 1.26 -57.52 -6.91
CA LEU A 35 0.59 -56.31 -7.39
C LEU A 35 -0.59 -55.89 -6.49
N ASP A 36 -1.28 -56.85 -5.91
CA ASP A 36 -2.39 -56.65 -4.97
C ASP A 36 -1.93 -55.92 -3.69
N LEU A 37 -0.82 -56.37 -3.09
CA LEU A 37 -0.22 -55.71 -1.93
C LEU A 37 0.31 -54.31 -2.27
N ALA A 38 0.89 -54.15 -3.47
CA ALA A 38 1.42 -52.87 -3.93
C ALA A 38 0.32 -51.82 -4.12
N ILE A 39 -0.78 -52.18 -4.78
CA ILE A 39 -1.94 -51.28 -4.97
C ILE A 39 -2.57 -50.93 -3.63
N ALA A 40 -2.80 -51.91 -2.75
CA ALA A 40 -3.39 -51.67 -1.43
C ALA A 40 -2.52 -50.72 -0.58
N ALA A 41 -1.20 -50.92 -0.58
CA ALA A 41 -0.25 -50.04 0.11
C ALA A 41 -0.29 -48.60 -0.45
N GLY A 42 -0.27 -48.44 -1.78
CA GLY A 42 -0.33 -47.12 -2.42
C GLY A 42 -1.62 -46.36 -2.12
N VAL A 43 -2.77 -47.04 -2.14
CA VAL A 43 -4.08 -46.43 -1.80
C VAL A 43 -4.10 -46.00 -0.32
N LEU A 44 -3.71 -46.89 0.59
CA LEU A 44 -3.71 -46.60 2.02
C LEU A 44 -2.77 -45.45 2.36
N GLU A 45 -1.56 -45.45 1.79
CA GLU A 45 -0.59 -44.38 1.95
C GLU A 45 -1.14 -43.03 1.46
N THR A 46 -1.86 -43.02 0.33
CA THR A 46 -2.45 -41.80 -0.22
C THR A 46 -3.42 -41.17 0.77
N PHE A 47 -4.37 -41.95 1.30
CA PHE A 47 -5.33 -41.44 2.28
C PHE A 47 -4.66 -41.02 3.58
N ALA A 48 -3.71 -41.81 4.08
CA ALA A 48 -2.97 -41.49 5.30
C ALA A 48 -2.18 -40.17 5.15
N LYS A 49 -1.48 -39.97 4.03
CA LYS A 49 -0.74 -38.72 3.77
C LYS A 49 -1.64 -37.51 3.63
N ILE A 50 -2.82 -37.66 3.00
CA ILE A 50 -3.81 -36.59 2.92
C ILE A 50 -4.22 -36.15 4.32
N PHE A 51 -4.57 -37.12 5.16
CA PHE A 51 -5.00 -36.89 6.53
C PHE A 51 -3.88 -36.26 7.36
N LEU A 52 -2.67 -36.84 7.35
CA LEU A 52 -1.52 -36.31 8.07
C LEU A 52 -1.13 -34.90 7.60
N TYR A 53 -1.14 -34.64 6.28
CA TYR A 53 -0.88 -33.30 5.74
C TYR A 53 -1.91 -32.27 6.22
N PHE A 54 -3.20 -32.63 6.23
CA PHE A 54 -4.26 -31.75 6.74
C PHE A 54 -4.00 -31.36 8.20
N PHE A 55 -3.68 -32.33 9.07
CA PHE A 55 -3.36 -32.03 10.47
C PHE A 55 -2.07 -31.24 10.62
N HIS A 56 -1.02 -31.60 9.88
CA HIS A 56 0.25 -30.86 9.83
C HIS A 56 0.03 -29.40 9.42
N GLU A 57 -0.74 -29.14 8.37
CA GLU A 57 -1.07 -27.79 7.91
C GLU A 57 -1.83 -27.00 8.99
N ARG A 58 -2.80 -27.62 9.67
CA ARG A 58 -3.54 -26.97 10.78
C ARG A 58 -2.65 -26.63 11.98
N ILE A 59 -1.67 -27.50 12.28
CA ILE A 59 -0.66 -27.23 13.31
C ILE A 59 0.25 -26.09 12.85
N TRP A 60 0.75 -26.16 11.61
CA TRP A 60 1.67 -25.17 11.05
C TRP A 60 1.03 -23.79 10.90
N GLN A 61 -0.27 -23.70 10.65
CA GLN A 61 -0.99 -22.42 10.65
C GLN A 61 -0.96 -21.69 11.99
N ARG A 62 -0.83 -22.42 13.11
CA ARG A 62 -0.67 -21.86 14.46
C ARG A 62 0.78 -21.45 14.75
N ILE A 63 1.74 -22.02 14.03
CA ILE A 63 3.16 -21.72 14.17
C ILE A 63 3.48 -20.44 13.39
N LYS A 64 4.02 -19.43 14.08
CA LYS A 64 4.40 -18.14 13.47
C LYS A 64 5.83 -18.12 12.91
N PHE A 65 6.60 -19.20 13.14
CA PHE A 65 7.98 -19.33 12.70
C PHE A 65 8.11 -19.15 11.19
N GLY A 66 9.05 -18.29 10.76
CA GLY A 66 9.31 -17.99 9.34
C GLY A 66 8.35 -17.00 8.67
N ARG A 67 7.30 -16.52 9.35
CA ARG A 67 6.47 -15.43 8.80
C ARG A 67 7.18 -14.09 9.03
N GLN A 68 7.64 -13.45 7.97
CA GLN A 68 8.07 -12.05 8.01
C GLN A 68 6.86 -11.15 7.80
N ARG A 69 6.65 -10.23 8.73
CA ARG A 69 5.67 -9.17 8.55
C ARG A 69 6.31 -8.07 7.72
N ILE A 70 5.62 -7.61 6.69
CA ILE A 70 6.05 -6.40 5.96
C ILE A 70 5.81 -5.24 6.91
N ASP A 71 6.87 -4.52 7.28
CA ASP A 71 6.75 -3.30 8.04
C ASP A 71 6.21 -2.19 7.11
N PRO A 72 4.97 -1.73 7.32
CA PRO A 72 4.33 -0.81 6.39
C PRO A 72 4.90 0.60 6.57
N PHE A 73 4.77 1.42 5.53
CA PHE A 73 5.16 2.83 5.51
C PHE A 73 4.02 3.71 5.05
N ASN A 74 4.12 5.02 5.33
CA ASN A 74 3.16 6.01 4.88
C ASN A 74 3.87 7.14 4.14
N LEU A 75 3.67 7.23 2.82
CA LEU A 75 4.12 8.39 2.05
C LEU A 75 3.04 9.47 2.11
N TRP A 76 3.35 10.57 2.78
CA TRP A 76 2.43 11.70 2.95
C TRP A 76 2.82 12.87 2.07
N PHE A 77 2.11 13.04 0.96
CA PHE A 77 2.31 14.13 0.02
C PHE A 77 1.57 15.39 0.48
N THR A 78 2.32 16.46 0.71
CA THR A 78 1.83 17.79 1.13
C THR A 78 2.30 18.87 0.16
N GLY A 79 1.51 19.94 -0.02
CA GLY A 79 1.80 20.98 -1.00
C GLY A 79 0.59 21.86 -1.32
N LEU A 80 0.83 23.02 -1.94
CA LEU A 80 -0.23 23.94 -2.38
C LEU A 80 -1.26 23.26 -3.32
N PRO A 81 -2.53 23.73 -3.37
CA PRO A 81 -3.45 23.31 -4.43
C PRO A 81 -2.79 23.39 -5.82
N LEU A 82 -3.08 22.43 -6.70
CA LEU A 82 -2.46 22.33 -8.05
C LEU A 82 -0.91 22.22 -8.10
N SER A 83 -0.24 21.91 -6.99
CA SER A 83 1.21 21.66 -6.97
C SER A 83 1.64 20.38 -7.72
N GLY A 84 0.71 19.50 -8.09
CA GLY A 84 1.00 18.22 -8.76
C GLY A 84 1.02 16.98 -7.85
N LYS A 85 0.64 17.13 -6.56
CA LYS A 85 0.59 16.02 -5.59
C LYS A 85 -0.10 14.75 -6.10
N THR A 86 -1.34 14.86 -6.57
CA THR A 86 -2.12 13.70 -7.01
C THR A 86 -1.44 12.99 -8.17
N THR A 87 -1.00 13.75 -9.19
CA THR A 87 -0.27 13.20 -10.34
C THR A 87 0.99 12.45 -9.92
N LEU A 88 1.79 13.05 -9.04
CA LEU A 88 3.02 12.43 -8.54
C LEU A 88 2.74 11.20 -7.65
N ALA A 89 1.78 11.30 -6.74
CA ALA A 89 1.39 10.19 -5.88
C ALA A 89 0.83 9.02 -6.68
N ASP A 90 0.07 9.28 -7.75
CA ASP A 90 -0.49 8.24 -8.63
C ASP A 90 0.62 7.56 -9.47
N ALA A 91 1.62 8.33 -9.93
CA ALA A 91 2.79 7.79 -10.61
C ALA A 91 3.64 6.90 -9.68
N VAL A 92 3.94 7.38 -8.47
CA VAL A 92 4.67 6.62 -7.45
C VAL A 92 3.89 5.35 -7.04
N PHE A 93 2.58 5.45 -6.87
CA PHE A 93 1.72 4.29 -6.59
C PHE A 93 1.77 3.26 -7.70
N SER A 94 1.68 3.69 -8.96
CA SER A 94 1.74 2.81 -10.12
C SER A 94 3.07 2.06 -10.21
N GLU A 95 4.19 2.72 -9.88
CA GLU A 95 5.50 2.07 -9.84
C GLU A 95 5.67 1.10 -8.67
N LEU A 96 5.30 1.50 -7.43
CA LEU A 96 5.46 0.65 -6.26
C LEU A 96 4.50 -0.55 -6.25
N LYS A 97 3.31 -0.42 -6.85
CA LYS A 97 2.36 -1.52 -6.99
C LYS A 97 2.90 -2.69 -7.82
N LYS A 98 3.91 -2.46 -8.67
CA LYS A 98 4.60 -3.52 -9.44
C LYS A 98 5.41 -4.46 -8.54
N SER A 99 5.79 -4.02 -7.33
CA SER A 99 6.61 -4.79 -6.40
C SER A 99 5.82 -5.72 -5.48
N ASP A 100 4.53 -5.89 -5.72
CA ASP A 100 3.67 -6.86 -5.04
C ASP A 100 3.59 -6.73 -3.51
N ILE A 101 3.76 -5.51 -3.00
CA ILE A 101 3.54 -5.18 -1.60
C ILE A 101 2.09 -4.72 -1.37
N PRO A 102 1.48 -5.01 -0.22
CA PRO A 102 0.20 -4.42 0.15
C PRO A 102 0.32 -2.90 0.25
N LEU A 103 -0.34 -2.18 -0.66
CA LEU A 103 -0.20 -0.74 -0.83
C LEU A 103 -1.53 -0.11 -1.23
N GLU A 104 -1.94 0.95 -0.55
CA GLU A 104 -3.18 1.67 -0.83
C GLU A 104 -2.94 3.14 -1.16
N ARG A 105 -3.77 3.66 -2.08
CA ARG A 105 -3.74 5.06 -2.52
C ARG A 105 -4.88 5.83 -1.85
N ILE A 106 -4.56 6.91 -1.15
CA ILE A 106 -5.53 7.73 -0.41
C ILE A 106 -5.43 9.20 -0.87
N ASP A 107 -6.35 9.66 -1.70
CA ASP A 107 -6.40 11.06 -2.13
C ASP A 107 -7.54 11.82 -1.44
N SER A 108 -7.32 13.11 -1.15
CA SER A 108 -8.35 13.98 -0.60
C SER A 108 -9.63 14.01 -1.45
N LYS A 109 -9.56 13.79 -2.76
CA LYS A 109 -10.73 13.77 -3.66
C LYS A 109 -11.63 12.56 -3.41
N ASP A 110 -11.04 11.42 -3.05
CA ASP A 110 -11.76 10.15 -2.90
C ASP A 110 -12.31 10.00 -1.48
N ILE A 111 -11.55 10.47 -0.48
CA ILE A 111 -11.89 10.29 0.94
C ILE A 111 -12.81 11.38 1.50
N ARG A 112 -12.89 12.56 0.87
CA ARG A 112 -13.71 13.67 1.40
C ARG A 112 -15.18 13.33 1.43
N ASP A 113 -15.69 12.69 0.38
CA ASP A 113 -17.12 12.42 0.26
C ASP A 113 -17.59 11.28 1.17
N VAL A 114 -16.67 10.41 1.61
CA VAL A 114 -16.99 9.28 2.50
C VAL A 114 -16.85 9.63 4.00
N ILE A 115 -16.20 10.75 4.33
CA ILE A 115 -16.05 11.19 5.72
C ILE A 115 -17.05 12.32 6.00
N PRO A 116 -18.04 12.13 6.89
CA PRO A 116 -19.03 13.16 7.19
C PRO A 116 -18.42 14.34 7.96
N ASN A 117 -19.06 15.51 7.87
CA ASN A 117 -18.69 16.74 8.59
C ASN A 117 -17.24 17.19 8.31
N VAL A 118 -16.84 17.08 7.04
CA VAL A 118 -15.60 17.67 6.52
C VAL A 118 -15.90 19.05 5.95
N GLY A 119 -14.98 19.98 6.18
CA GLY A 119 -15.07 21.32 5.63
C GLY A 119 -13.69 21.91 5.41
N PHE A 120 -13.64 23.23 5.33
CA PHE A 120 -12.44 23.97 4.93
C PHE A 120 -11.94 24.93 6.00
N GLU A 121 -12.60 25.00 7.16
CA GLU A 121 -12.07 25.69 8.33
C GLU A 121 -10.88 24.92 8.93
N ARG A 122 -10.03 25.62 9.69
CA ARG A 122 -8.82 25.04 10.29
C ARG A 122 -9.13 23.79 11.12
N GLU A 123 -10.09 23.88 12.03
CA GLU A 123 -10.51 22.78 12.89
C GLU A 123 -11.13 21.61 12.11
N GLU A 124 -11.89 21.90 11.05
CA GLU A 124 -12.50 20.88 10.20
C GLU A 124 -11.44 20.10 9.42
N ARG A 125 -10.44 20.81 8.88
CA ARG A 125 -9.29 20.18 8.22
C ARG A 125 -8.47 19.37 9.20
N HIS A 126 -8.22 19.88 10.39
CA HIS A 126 -7.48 19.15 11.43
C HIS A 126 -8.19 17.84 11.80
N ARG A 127 -9.51 17.89 12.06
CA ARG A 127 -10.31 16.68 12.32
C ARG A 127 -10.32 15.72 11.13
N HIS A 128 -10.45 16.23 9.90
CA HIS A 128 -10.43 15.40 8.69
C HIS A 128 -9.10 14.64 8.57
N LEU A 129 -7.98 15.35 8.69
CA LEU A 129 -6.64 14.76 8.59
C LEU A 129 -6.34 13.79 9.74
N THR A 130 -6.81 14.08 10.95
CA THR A 130 -6.70 13.16 12.09
C THR A 130 -7.47 11.85 11.83
N ARG A 131 -8.68 11.92 11.25
CA ARG A 131 -9.45 10.72 10.85
C ARG A 131 -8.74 9.93 9.76
N VAL A 132 -8.14 10.59 8.78
CA VAL A 132 -7.29 9.94 7.78
C VAL A 132 -6.07 9.27 8.44
N GLY A 133 -5.46 9.91 9.44
CA GLY A 133 -4.40 9.31 10.26
C GLY A 133 -4.84 8.00 10.94
N HIS A 134 -6.04 7.96 11.51
CA HIS A 134 -6.61 6.73 12.08
C HIS A 134 -6.84 5.63 11.03
N LEU A 135 -7.29 6.00 9.83
CA LEU A 135 -7.43 5.06 8.71
C LEU A 135 -6.07 4.47 8.33
N ILE A 136 -5.05 5.31 8.17
CA ILE A 136 -3.69 4.87 7.85
C ILE A 136 -3.13 3.97 8.94
N LYS A 137 -3.29 4.33 10.22
CA LYS A 137 -2.89 3.48 11.35
C LYS A 137 -3.57 2.11 11.29
N THR A 138 -4.85 2.06 10.91
CA THR A 138 -5.59 0.80 10.74
C THR A 138 -5.05 -0.04 9.59
N LEU A 139 -4.70 0.58 8.46
CA LEU A 139 -4.04 -0.08 7.33
C LEU A 139 -2.68 -0.65 7.74
N GLN A 140 -1.87 0.13 8.47
CA GLN A 140 -0.57 -0.30 8.97
C GLN A 140 -0.68 -1.46 9.97
N ASN A 141 -1.71 -1.48 10.82
CA ASN A 141 -1.99 -2.61 11.69
C ASN A 141 -2.28 -3.92 10.91
N ASN A 142 -2.64 -3.81 9.63
CA ASN A 142 -2.85 -4.93 8.72
C ASN A 142 -1.68 -5.11 7.71
N SER A 143 -0.53 -4.48 7.96
CA SER A 143 0.68 -4.55 7.12
C SER A 143 0.48 -3.97 5.72
N VAL A 144 -0.41 -2.98 5.59
CA VAL A 144 -0.68 -2.24 4.35
C VAL A 144 -0.02 -0.88 4.42
N SER A 145 0.88 -0.62 3.46
CA SER A 145 1.50 0.70 3.27
C SER A 145 0.51 1.66 2.59
N SER A 146 0.71 2.96 2.75
CA SER A 146 -0.17 3.97 2.17
C SER A 146 0.59 5.05 1.40
N ILE A 147 -0.04 5.56 0.34
CA ILE A 147 0.36 6.75 -0.40
C ILE A 147 -0.78 7.76 -0.31
N ALA A 148 -0.61 8.73 0.57
CA ALA A 148 -1.61 9.73 0.92
C ALA A 148 -1.27 11.08 0.27
N SER A 149 -2.24 11.77 -0.31
CA SER A 149 -2.05 13.10 -0.90
C SER A 149 -3.10 14.09 -0.47
N PHE A 150 -2.65 15.10 0.27
CA PHE A 150 -3.50 16.13 0.87
C PHE A 150 -2.84 17.49 0.73
N VAL A 151 -3.63 18.56 0.80
CA VAL A 151 -3.02 19.90 0.93
C VAL A 151 -2.32 20.00 2.29
N SER A 152 -2.93 19.48 3.35
CA SER A 152 -2.40 19.47 4.73
C SER A 152 -1.62 20.74 5.10
N PRO A 153 -2.27 21.92 5.08
CA PRO A 153 -1.57 23.19 5.15
C PRO A 153 -0.92 23.46 6.50
N TYR A 154 -1.47 22.92 7.59
CA TYR A 154 -1.00 23.22 8.95
C TYR A 154 0.04 22.20 9.42
N LYS A 155 1.16 22.68 9.97
CA LYS A 155 2.23 21.84 10.54
C LYS A 155 1.70 20.90 11.61
N GLU A 156 0.86 21.41 12.51
CA GLU A 156 0.24 20.65 13.61
C GLU A 156 -0.51 19.41 13.11
N SER A 157 -1.30 19.54 12.05
CA SER A 157 -2.07 18.43 11.49
C SER A 157 -1.17 17.36 10.86
N ARG A 158 -0.04 17.75 10.26
CA ARG A 158 0.93 16.80 9.72
C ARG A 158 1.69 16.09 10.84
N GLN A 159 2.03 16.81 11.90
CA GLN A 159 2.67 16.25 13.10
C GLN A 159 1.80 15.18 13.76
N VAL A 160 0.50 15.42 13.92
CA VAL A 160 -0.43 14.42 14.48
C VAL A 160 -0.38 13.11 13.67
N ILE A 161 -0.33 13.19 12.34
CA ILE A 161 -0.26 11.97 11.50
C ILE A 161 1.09 11.28 11.66
N ASN A 162 2.19 12.04 11.70
CA ASN A 162 3.53 11.53 11.97
C ASN A 162 3.56 10.76 13.31
N ASP A 163 3.06 11.36 14.38
CA ASP A 163 3.05 10.77 15.72
C ASP A 163 2.14 9.53 15.81
N MET A 164 1.09 9.47 15.00
CA MET A 164 0.11 8.37 15.02
C MET A 164 0.49 7.17 14.14
N THR A 165 1.39 7.34 13.17
CA THR A 165 1.70 6.33 12.15
C THR A 165 3.16 5.92 12.22
N ASN A 166 3.47 4.70 11.79
CA ASN A 166 4.84 4.20 11.73
C ASN A 166 5.45 4.51 10.35
N ASN A 167 6.78 4.63 10.28
CA ASN A 167 7.50 4.82 9.02
C ASN A 167 6.87 5.94 8.15
N TYR A 168 6.56 7.06 8.79
CA TYR A 168 5.99 8.23 8.16
C TYR A 168 7.06 8.93 7.30
N VAL A 169 6.73 9.22 6.04
CA VAL A 169 7.62 9.91 5.10
C VAL A 169 6.87 11.12 4.54
N GLU A 170 7.24 12.30 5.03
CA GLU A 170 6.72 13.55 4.50
C GLU A 170 7.37 13.87 3.14
N VAL A 171 6.55 13.88 2.09
CA VAL A 171 6.94 14.27 0.74
C VAL A 171 6.39 15.68 0.47
N TYR A 172 7.27 16.67 0.53
CA TYR A 172 6.90 18.04 0.21
C TYR A 172 6.96 18.27 -1.31
N VAL A 173 5.77 18.44 -1.90
CA VAL A 173 5.61 18.82 -3.31
C VAL A 173 5.67 20.34 -3.40
N LYS A 174 6.88 20.85 -3.56
CA LYS A 174 7.23 22.26 -3.62
C LYS A 174 6.93 22.81 -5.03
N THR A 175 6.20 23.91 -5.05
CA THR A 175 5.82 24.65 -6.26
C THR A 175 5.58 26.10 -5.85
N SER A 176 5.95 27.05 -6.70
CA SER A 176 5.59 28.45 -6.46
C SER A 176 4.08 28.68 -6.57
N LEU A 177 3.55 29.64 -5.79
CA LEU A 177 2.13 30.02 -5.88
C LEU A 177 1.78 30.53 -7.30
N GLU A 178 2.70 31.26 -7.93
CA GLU A 178 2.52 31.78 -9.29
C GLU A 178 2.41 30.66 -10.33
N THR A 179 3.25 29.62 -10.25
CA THR A 179 3.09 28.44 -11.10
C THR A 179 1.74 27.77 -10.86
N CYS A 180 1.30 27.61 -9.61
CA CYS A 180 -0.01 27.02 -9.30
C CYS A 180 -1.17 27.83 -9.89
N LYS A 181 -1.10 29.17 -9.86
CA LYS A 181 -2.08 30.06 -10.51
C LYS A 181 -2.05 29.94 -12.03
N GLN A 182 -0.87 29.89 -12.64
CA GLN A 182 -0.73 29.68 -14.09
C GLN A 182 -1.32 28.34 -14.53
N ARG A 183 -1.19 27.31 -13.68
CA ARG A 183 -1.76 25.98 -13.90
C ARG A 183 -3.26 25.91 -13.69
N ASP A 184 -4.01 26.97 -13.34
CA ASP A 184 -5.38 26.90 -12.81
C ASP A 184 -6.48 26.35 -13.75
N TYR A 185 -6.30 25.14 -14.27
CA TYR A 185 -7.21 24.41 -15.16
C TYR A 185 -8.54 24.05 -14.49
N LYS A 186 -8.63 24.22 -13.16
CA LYS A 186 -9.86 24.03 -12.36
C LYS A 186 -10.55 25.36 -12.02
N GLY A 187 -9.94 26.51 -12.32
CA GLY A 187 -10.44 27.83 -11.95
C GLY A 187 -10.52 28.09 -10.44
N VAL A 188 -9.85 27.28 -9.61
CA VAL A 188 -9.96 27.37 -8.15
C VAL A 188 -9.18 28.55 -7.58
N TYR A 189 -8.05 28.93 -8.19
CA TYR A 189 -7.31 30.11 -7.79
C TYR A 189 -8.03 31.38 -8.21
N GLN A 190 -8.61 31.41 -9.41
CA GLN A 190 -9.44 32.53 -9.86
C GLN A 190 -10.62 32.78 -8.92
N LYS A 191 -11.34 31.70 -8.53
CA LYS A 191 -12.45 31.77 -7.58
C LYS A 191 -12.02 32.17 -6.16
N ALA A 192 -10.83 31.75 -5.74
CA ALA A 192 -10.28 32.17 -4.45
C ALA A 192 -9.93 33.67 -4.45
N LEU A 193 -9.34 34.18 -5.54
CA LEU A 193 -9.01 35.59 -5.71
C LEU A 193 -10.25 36.50 -5.80
N SER A 194 -11.34 36.02 -6.39
CA SER A 194 -12.62 36.74 -6.42
C SER A 194 -13.41 36.67 -5.09
N GLY A 195 -12.93 35.90 -4.11
CA GLY A 195 -13.59 35.72 -2.82
C GLY A 195 -14.75 34.71 -2.80
N GLU A 196 -14.99 34.00 -3.92
CA GLU A 196 -15.99 32.91 -3.99
C GLU A 196 -15.57 31.72 -3.11
N LEU A 197 -14.27 31.40 -3.07
CA LEU A 197 -13.72 30.36 -2.20
C LEU A 197 -13.02 30.98 -0.98
N LYS A 198 -13.68 30.86 0.18
CA LYS A 198 -13.12 31.26 1.48
C LYS A 198 -12.09 30.26 1.99
N ASN A 199 -11.16 30.72 2.83
CA ASN A 199 -10.10 29.93 3.46
C ASN A 199 -9.26 29.12 2.45
N PHE A 200 -9.01 29.65 1.26
CA PHE A 200 -8.27 28.93 0.24
C PHE A 200 -6.77 29.01 0.51
N THR A 201 -6.14 27.84 0.69
CA THR A 201 -4.73 27.71 1.02
C THR A 201 -3.82 28.43 0.02
N GLY A 202 -2.97 29.33 0.52
CA GLY A 202 -2.05 30.15 -0.26
C GLY A 202 -2.65 31.44 -0.82
N ILE A 203 -3.95 31.71 -0.59
CA ILE A 203 -4.62 32.96 -0.98
C ILE A 203 -5.24 33.64 0.26
N SER A 204 -6.27 33.04 0.83
CA SER A 204 -7.01 33.55 2.00
C SER A 204 -6.77 32.73 3.27
N ASP A 205 -5.91 31.72 3.20
CA ASP A 205 -5.46 30.90 4.33
C ASP A 205 -3.99 30.50 4.15
N VAL A 206 -3.31 30.15 5.25
CA VAL A 206 -1.87 29.86 5.27
C VAL A 206 -1.54 28.48 4.70
N TYR A 207 -0.29 28.32 4.27
CA TYR A 207 0.34 27.03 4.01
C TYR A 207 1.69 27.01 4.72
N ASP A 208 1.81 26.21 5.77
CA ASP A 208 3.06 26.04 6.52
C ASP A 208 3.97 25.10 5.73
N ASN A 209 4.94 25.67 5.01
CA ASN A 209 5.94 24.89 4.30
C ASN A 209 6.65 23.92 5.28
N PRO A 210 6.80 22.63 4.94
CA PRO A 210 7.60 21.71 5.74
C PRO A 210 9.04 22.21 5.89
N GLU A 211 9.51 22.35 7.13
CA GLU A 211 10.88 22.82 7.44
C GLU A 211 11.93 21.71 7.27
N SER A 212 11.55 20.46 7.53
CA SER A 212 12.45 19.30 7.42
C SER A 212 11.70 18.07 6.91
N PRO A 213 11.11 18.14 5.70
CA PRO A 213 10.47 16.97 5.09
C PRO A 213 11.51 15.91 4.73
N HIS A 214 11.07 14.66 4.67
CA HIS A 214 11.96 13.54 4.32
C HIS A 214 12.38 13.59 2.84
N ILE A 215 11.47 14.07 1.98
CA ILE A 215 11.71 14.24 0.54
C ILE A 215 11.14 15.58 0.11
N ILE A 216 11.91 16.35 -0.67
CA ILE A 216 11.45 17.57 -1.34
C ILE A 216 11.47 17.33 -2.84
N ILE A 217 10.33 17.55 -3.49
CA ILE A 217 10.19 17.51 -4.94
C ILE A 217 9.81 18.91 -5.41
N ASP A 218 10.70 19.53 -6.20
CA ASP A 218 10.46 20.84 -6.80
C ASP A 218 9.86 20.66 -8.20
N THR A 219 8.53 20.80 -8.30
CA THR A 219 7.80 20.53 -9.56
C THR A 219 7.92 21.65 -10.58
N ASP A 220 8.61 22.74 -10.25
CA ASP A 220 8.94 23.80 -11.21
C ASP A 220 10.18 23.41 -12.04
N THR A 221 11.01 22.49 -11.53
CA THR A 221 12.30 22.14 -12.12
C THR A 221 12.46 20.64 -12.43
N GLN A 222 11.71 19.77 -11.76
CA GLN A 222 11.79 18.32 -11.94
C GLN A 222 10.65 17.78 -12.80
N SER A 223 10.98 16.84 -13.68
CA SER A 223 9.95 16.08 -14.41
C SER A 223 9.24 15.08 -13.49
N ILE A 224 8.04 14.66 -13.89
CA ILE A 224 7.26 13.66 -13.14
C ILE A 224 8.02 12.33 -13.01
N GLU A 225 8.76 11.93 -14.04
CA GLU A 225 9.56 10.70 -14.07
C GLU A 225 10.73 10.78 -13.08
N GLN A 226 11.46 11.91 -13.08
CA GLN A 226 12.58 12.13 -12.16
C GLN A 226 12.12 12.14 -10.70
N ALA A 227 11.03 12.85 -10.42
CA ALA A 227 10.45 12.92 -9.09
C ALA A 227 9.95 11.54 -8.62
N THR A 228 9.26 10.81 -9.50
CA THR A 228 8.77 9.46 -9.23
C THR A 228 9.93 8.51 -8.92
N ALA A 229 10.98 8.51 -9.75
CA ALA A 229 12.16 7.68 -9.56
C ALA A 229 12.85 7.96 -8.22
N THR A 230 12.98 9.24 -7.85
CA THR A 230 13.59 9.66 -6.58
C THR A 230 12.83 9.08 -5.38
N ILE A 231 11.50 9.20 -5.37
CA ILE A 231 10.67 8.70 -4.26
C ILE A 231 10.68 7.17 -4.22
N VAL A 232 10.53 6.51 -5.37
CA VAL A 232 10.54 5.04 -5.46
C VAL A 232 11.87 4.47 -4.99
N GLN A 233 13.00 5.09 -5.37
CA GLN A 233 14.32 4.67 -4.92
C GLN A 233 14.50 4.84 -3.42
N PHE A 234 14.01 5.96 -2.85
CA PHE A 234 14.01 6.18 -1.41
C PHE A 234 13.24 5.07 -0.69
N VAL A 235 12.03 4.74 -1.15
CA VAL A 235 11.21 3.68 -0.55
C VAL A 235 11.87 2.33 -0.65
N LYS A 236 12.38 1.97 -1.83
CA LYS A 236 13.07 0.69 -2.05
C LYS A 236 14.27 0.53 -1.12
N LYS A 237 15.04 1.60 -0.91
CA LYS A 237 16.23 1.57 -0.06
C LYS A 237 15.92 1.37 1.42
N HIS A 238 14.81 1.94 1.93
CA HIS A 238 14.55 2.01 3.37
C HIS A 238 13.49 1.00 3.86
N TYR A 239 12.55 0.61 3.01
CA TYR A 239 11.38 -0.15 3.42
C TYR A 239 11.14 -1.42 2.60
N MET A 240 11.99 -1.69 1.61
CA MET A 240 11.88 -2.89 0.79
C MET A 240 13.18 -3.68 0.87
N PRO A 241 13.09 -5.02 0.91
CA PRO A 241 14.26 -5.90 0.88
C PRO A 241 14.93 -5.96 -0.49
#